data_AF-A0A9E0ADH2-F1
#
_entry.id   AF-A0A9E0ADH2-F1
#
_cell.length_a   1.000
_cell.length_b   1.000
_cell.length_c   1.000
_cell.angle_alpha   90.00
_cell.angle_beta   90.00
_cell.angle_gamma   90.00
#
_symmetry.space_group_name_H-M   'P 1'
#
loop_
_entity.id
_entity.type
_entity.pdbx_description
1 polymer ?
#
loop_
_entity_poly.entity_id
_entity_poly.type
_entity_poly.pdbx_seq_one_letter_code
_entity_poly.pdbx_strand_id
1 'polypeptide(L)'
;MDNTPINCHLIGGFFGVNGKKLQRQYKKHLSSFTTWEPREHAHQWIIYPENIGTHLAIDEVALSRGELYTIVTNKKAKGKKGSLVAIVAGTKTEQVIEQVSKINPKKRQAVIEITLDMANSMKLIAKKCFPKAIQVTDRFHVQKLAL
;
A
#
# COMPACT_ATOMS: atom_id res chain seq x y z
N MET A 1 -5.04 18.27 13.59
CA MET A 1 -5.35 16.86 13.30
C MET A 1 -4.48 16.01 14.21
N ASP A 2 -5.05 14.99 14.84
CA ASP A 2 -4.39 14.19 15.88
C ASP A 2 -3.08 13.57 15.39
N ASN A 3 -2.03 13.69 16.21
CA ASN A 3 -0.72 13.09 15.98
C ASN A 3 -0.63 11.63 16.49
N THR A 4 -1.71 11.14 17.09
CA THR A 4 -1.82 9.80 17.67
C THR A 4 -2.99 9.04 17.06
N PRO A 5 -2.85 7.73 16.78
CA PRO A 5 -3.94 6.92 16.26
C PRO A 5 -4.96 6.66 17.37
N ILE A 6 -6.08 7.39 17.33
CA ILE A 6 -7.18 7.26 18.28
C ILE A 6 -8.36 6.57 17.59
N ASN A 7 -8.92 5.54 18.23
CA ASN A 7 -10.10 4.84 17.69
C ASN A 7 -11.41 5.53 18.10
N CYS A 8 -12.49 5.32 17.34
CA CYS A 8 -13.80 5.92 17.61
C CYS A 8 -14.43 5.50 18.95
N HIS A 9 -14.02 4.37 19.54
CA HIS A 9 -14.53 3.91 20.83
C HIS A 9 -13.93 4.72 21.98
N LEU A 10 -12.63 5.05 21.89
CA LEU A 10 -11.94 5.90 22.84
C LEU A 10 -12.52 7.32 22.82
N ILE A 11 -12.68 7.90 21.62
CA ILE A 11 -13.33 9.21 21.43
C ILE A 11 -14.75 9.18 22.00
N GLY A 12 -15.51 8.14 21.66
CA GLY A 12 -16.85 7.95 22.20
C GLY A 12 -16.86 7.96 23.73
N GLY A 13 -15.96 7.19 24.36
CA GLY A 13 -15.82 7.13 25.81
C GLY A 13 -15.49 8.49 26.44
N PHE A 14 -14.52 9.22 25.88
CA PHE A 14 -14.13 10.54 26.38
C PHE A 14 -15.24 11.60 26.30
N PHE A 15 -16.04 11.58 25.23
CA PHE A 15 -17.07 12.59 24.98
C PHE A 15 -18.49 12.12 25.36
N GLY A 16 -18.65 10.97 26.02
CA GLY A 16 -19.96 10.42 26.40
C GLY A 16 -20.83 10.00 25.20
N VAL A 17 -20.21 9.72 24.04
CA VAL A 17 -20.89 9.31 22.80
C VAL A 17 -20.70 7.81 22.57
N ASN A 18 -21.73 7.13 22.05
CA ASN A 18 -21.58 5.73 21.66
C ASN A 18 -20.57 5.57 20.50
N GLY A 19 -19.44 4.91 20.75
CA GLY A 19 -18.35 4.71 19.78
C GLY A 19 -18.76 4.00 18.48
N LYS A 20 -19.66 3.01 18.54
CA LYS A 20 -20.19 2.34 17.34
C LYS A 20 -21.03 3.29 16.49
N LYS A 21 -21.87 4.13 17.14
CA LYS A 21 -22.64 5.17 16.45
C LYS A 21 -21.71 6.20 15.81
N LEU A 22 -20.66 6.61 16.52
CA LEU A 22 -19.65 7.54 16.01
C LEU A 22 -18.90 6.97 14.80
N GLN A 23 -18.46 5.71 14.84
CA GLN A 23 -17.81 5.04 13.70
C GLN A 23 -18.71 5.00 12.46
N ARG A 24 -20.00 4.67 12.66
CA ARG A 24 -20.99 4.65 11.57
C ARG A 24 -21.22 6.05 10.99
N GLN A 25 -21.32 7.07 11.85
CA GLN A 25 -21.46 8.46 11.44
C GLN A 25 -20.22 8.94 10.67
N TYR A 26 -19.02 8.60 11.16
CA TYR A 26 -17.77 8.91 10.49
C TYR A 26 -17.75 8.37 9.06
N LYS A 27 -18.00 7.06 8.88
CA LYS A 27 -18.04 6.43 7.55
C LYS A 27 -19.12 7.02 6.62
N LYS A 28 -20.31 7.29 7.14
CA LYS A 28 -21.47 7.67 6.30
C LYS A 28 -21.54 9.16 5.99
N HIS A 29 -20.99 10.01 6.86
CA HIS A 29 -21.23 11.46 6.79
C HIS A 29 -19.97 12.32 6.93
N LEU A 30 -18.91 11.87 7.62
CA LEU A 30 -17.76 12.74 7.94
C LEU A 30 -16.51 12.43 7.11
N SER A 31 -16.32 11.20 6.66
CA SER A 31 -15.06 10.74 6.05
C SER A 31 -15.06 10.79 4.52
N SER A 32 -16.10 11.36 3.91
CA SER A 32 -16.30 11.38 2.45
C SER A 32 -16.22 10.01 1.76
N PHE A 33 -16.41 8.92 2.51
CA PHE A 33 -16.25 7.56 1.98
C PHE A 33 -17.30 7.21 0.90
N THR A 34 -18.44 7.90 0.88
CA THR A 34 -19.47 7.77 -0.15
C THR A 34 -19.09 8.40 -1.48
N THR A 35 -18.31 9.48 -1.45
CA THR A 35 -17.86 10.23 -2.62
C THR A 35 -16.39 10.02 -2.94
N TRP A 36 -15.74 9.06 -2.27
CA TRP A 36 -14.34 8.73 -2.50
C TRP A 36 -14.20 8.08 -3.88
N GLU A 37 -13.54 8.78 -4.81
CA GLU A 37 -13.44 8.40 -6.22
C GLU A 37 -13.04 6.92 -6.45
N PRO A 38 -12.05 6.35 -5.74
CA PRO A 38 -11.65 4.95 -5.96
C PRO A 38 -12.64 3.92 -5.41
N ARG A 39 -13.71 4.32 -4.72
CA ARG A 39 -14.58 3.43 -3.92
C ARG A 39 -15.04 2.18 -4.68
N GLU A 40 -15.43 2.32 -5.94
CA GLU A 40 -15.97 1.20 -6.73
C GLU A 40 -14.92 0.09 -6.97
N HIS A 41 -13.66 0.46 -7.17
CA HIS A 41 -12.57 -0.47 -7.46
C HIS A 41 -11.56 -0.62 -6.32
N ALA A 42 -11.75 0.07 -5.19
CA ALA A 42 -10.83 0.08 -4.05
C ALA A 42 -10.62 -1.31 -3.42
N HIS A 43 -11.56 -2.24 -3.63
CA HIS A 43 -11.45 -3.64 -3.22
C HIS A 43 -10.47 -4.43 -4.10
N GLN A 44 -10.14 -3.94 -5.29
CA GLN A 44 -9.21 -4.56 -6.24
C GLN A 44 -7.87 -3.83 -6.28
N TRP A 45 -7.88 -2.49 -6.28
CA TRP A 45 -6.65 -1.73 -6.30
C TRP A 45 -6.85 -0.30 -5.81
N ILE A 46 -5.79 0.29 -5.25
CA ILE A 46 -5.70 1.72 -4.93
C ILE A 46 -4.28 2.16 -5.28
N ILE A 47 -4.13 3.29 -5.97
CA ILE A 47 -2.84 3.82 -6.40
C ILE A 47 -2.73 5.29 -6.00
N TYR A 48 -1.56 5.67 -5.48
CA TYR A 48 -1.20 7.04 -5.13
C TYR A 48 0.10 7.44 -5.86
N PRO A 49 0.01 7.86 -7.14
CA PRO A 49 1.17 8.21 -7.96
C PRO A 49 2.03 9.35 -7.39
N GLU A 50 1.48 10.18 -6.51
CA GLU A 50 2.16 11.25 -5.78
C GLU A 50 3.10 10.73 -4.69
N ASN A 51 2.88 9.52 -4.20
CA ASN A 51 3.70 8.92 -3.14
C ASN A 51 4.96 8.24 -3.67
N ILE A 52 5.13 8.16 -4.99
CA ILE A 52 6.31 7.54 -5.59
C ILE A 52 7.59 8.30 -5.19
N GLY A 53 8.61 7.55 -4.80
CA GLY A 53 9.91 8.06 -4.41
C GLY A 53 11.04 7.33 -5.14
N THR A 54 12.27 7.72 -4.84
CA THR A 54 13.47 7.11 -5.44
C THR A 54 13.75 5.70 -4.91
N HIS A 55 13.28 5.37 -3.70
CA HIS A 55 13.50 4.08 -3.05
C HIS A 55 12.15 3.48 -2.67
N LEU A 56 11.82 2.36 -3.30
CA LEU A 56 10.55 1.65 -3.08
C LEU A 56 10.79 0.27 -2.46
N ALA A 57 9.74 -0.31 -1.91
CA ALA A 57 9.68 -1.73 -1.56
C ALA A 57 8.40 -2.34 -2.13
N ILE A 58 8.46 -3.59 -2.56
CA ILE A 58 7.30 -4.41 -2.93
C ILE A 58 7.23 -5.61 -1.99
N ASP A 59 6.03 -5.87 -1.48
CA ASP A 59 5.78 -7.00 -0.58
C ASP A 59 4.38 -7.60 -0.82
N GLU A 60 4.20 -8.85 -0.42
CA GLU A 60 2.90 -9.53 -0.37
C GLU A 60 2.39 -9.60 1.07
N VAL A 61 1.19 -9.05 1.30
CA VAL A 61 0.56 -9.04 2.61
C VAL A 61 -0.71 -9.86 2.59
N ALA A 62 -0.77 -10.85 3.48
CA ALA A 62 -2.01 -11.55 3.80
C ALA A 62 -2.83 -10.72 4.80
N LEU A 63 -3.98 -10.23 4.35
CA LEU A 63 -5.00 -9.69 5.24
C LEU A 63 -5.90 -10.82 5.75
N SER A 64 -6.83 -10.46 6.65
CA SER A 64 -7.76 -11.42 7.24
C SER A 64 -8.52 -12.22 6.17
N ARG A 65 -8.82 -13.50 6.48
CA ARG A 65 -9.60 -14.40 5.62
C ARG A 65 -8.91 -14.86 4.33
N GLY A 66 -7.59 -14.83 4.29
CA GLY A 66 -6.81 -15.41 3.18
C GLY A 66 -6.70 -14.50 1.95
N GLU A 67 -7.12 -13.24 2.07
CA GLU A 67 -6.93 -12.25 1.01
C GLU A 67 -5.46 -11.84 0.95
N LEU A 68 -4.83 -12.05 -0.19
CA LEU A 68 -3.46 -11.61 -0.45
C LEU A 68 -3.48 -10.28 -1.21
N TYR A 69 -2.57 -9.38 -0.88
CA TYR A 69 -2.40 -8.12 -1.58
C TYR A 69 -0.92 -7.89 -1.88
N THR A 70 -0.62 -7.42 -3.09
CA THR A 70 0.71 -6.87 -3.40
C THR A 70 0.71 -5.38 -3.09
N ILE A 71 1.68 -4.94 -2.28
CA ILE A 71 1.80 -3.56 -1.82
C ILE A 71 3.13 -2.98 -2.31
N VAL A 72 3.07 -1.79 -2.90
CA VAL A 72 4.24 -0.98 -3.23
C VAL A 72 4.32 0.19 -2.26
N THR A 73 5.45 0.34 -1.57
CA THR A 73 5.64 1.39 -0.57
C THR A 73 6.88 2.24 -0.83
N ASN A 74 6.82 3.51 -0.45
CA ASN A 74 7.93 4.46 -0.46
C ASN A 74 8.67 4.41 0.88
N LYS A 75 9.93 4.00 0.82
CA LYS A 75 10.80 3.81 2.00
C LYS A 75 11.14 5.15 2.68
N LYS A 76 11.14 6.27 1.94
CA LYS A 76 11.43 7.61 2.49
C LYS A 76 10.42 8.02 3.57
N ALA A 77 9.16 7.62 3.41
CA ALA A 77 8.08 7.97 4.33
C ALA A 77 8.05 7.11 5.61
N LYS A 78 8.88 6.05 5.71
CA LYS A 78 9.08 5.23 6.93
C LYS A 78 7.77 4.72 7.57
N GLY A 79 6.82 4.26 6.73
CA GLY A 79 5.53 3.74 7.17
C GLY A 79 4.51 4.81 7.58
N LYS A 80 4.82 6.10 7.40
CA LYS A 80 3.93 7.21 7.72
C LYS A 80 3.10 7.62 6.49
N LYS A 81 2.33 8.70 6.64
CA LYS A 81 1.59 9.32 5.52
C LYS A 81 2.53 9.53 4.32
N GLY A 82 2.08 9.07 3.16
CA GLY A 82 2.87 9.11 1.92
C GLY A 82 3.70 7.85 1.64
N SER A 83 3.63 6.82 2.50
CA SER A 83 4.32 5.54 2.23
C SER A 83 3.60 4.69 1.20
N LEU A 84 2.28 4.68 1.12
CA LEU A 84 1.56 3.76 0.22
C LEU A 84 1.58 4.30 -1.22
N VAL A 85 2.21 3.59 -2.15
CA VAL A 85 2.25 3.95 -3.58
C VAL A 85 1.18 3.19 -4.36
N ALA A 86 1.04 1.89 -4.10
CA ALA A 86 -0.01 1.07 -4.68
C ALA A 86 -0.34 -0.09 -3.74
N ILE A 87 -1.60 -0.53 -3.75
CA ILE A 87 -2.06 -1.79 -3.18
C ILE A 87 -2.97 -2.44 -4.22
N VAL A 88 -2.72 -3.70 -4.52
CA VAL A 88 -3.46 -4.48 -5.53
C VAL A 88 -3.86 -5.81 -4.90
N ALA A 89 -5.13 -6.18 -5.05
CA ALA A 89 -5.67 -7.44 -4.57
C ALA A 89 -5.17 -8.60 -5.44
N GLY A 90 -4.76 -9.68 -4.77
CA GLY A 90 -4.13 -10.83 -5.36
C GLY A 90 -2.62 -10.67 -5.57
N THR A 91 -2.00 -11.75 -6.02
CA THR A 91 -0.56 -11.88 -6.27
C THR A 91 -0.24 -12.17 -7.73
N LYS A 92 -1.26 -12.14 -8.61
CA LYS A 92 -1.09 -12.39 -10.05
C LYS A 92 -0.27 -11.26 -10.66
N THR A 93 0.94 -11.61 -11.10
CA THR A 93 1.94 -10.68 -11.65
C THR A 93 1.35 -9.75 -12.71
N GLU A 94 0.56 -10.29 -13.65
CA GLU A 94 -0.01 -9.53 -14.77
C GLU A 94 -0.96 -8.44 -14.29
N GLN A 95 -1.81 -8.75 -13.30
CA GLN A 95 -2.75 -7.80 -12.72
C GLN A 95 -2.01 -6.68 -11.98
N VAL A 96 -1.00 -7.02 -11.19
CA VAL A 96 -0.18 -6.02 -10.50
C VAL A 96 0.54 -5.11 -11.49
N ILE A 97 1.13 -5.68 -12.54
CA ILE A 97 1.81 -4.90 -13.59
C ILE A 97 0.84 -3.95 -14.28
N GLU A 98 -0.36 -4.42 -14.64
CA GLU A 98 -1.38 -3.60 -15.28
C GLU A 98 -1.75 -2.39 -14.42
N GLN A 99 -2.04 -2.62 -13.13
CA GLN A 99 -2.44 -1.56 -12.22
C GLN A 99 -1.29 -0.58 -11.96
N VAL A 100 -0.08 -1.07 -11.61
CA VAL A 100 1.07 -0.20 -11.33
C VAL A 100 1.51 0.58 -12.58
N SER A 101 1.29 0.05 -13.78
CA SER A 101 1.61 0.72 -15.05
C SER A 101 0.74 1.95 -15.34
N LYS A 102 -0.39 2.12 -14.63
CA LYS A 102 -1.19 3.37 -14.66
C LYS A 102 -0.42 4.58 -14.12
N ILE A 103 0.63 4.36 -13.31
CA ILE A 103 1.52 5.43 -12.87
C ILE A 103 2.35 5.93 -14.06
N ASN A 104 2.44 7.26 -14.19
CA ASN A 104 3.18 7.92 -15.27
C ASN A 104 4.58 7.29 -15.47
N PRO A 105 4.94 6.90 -16.71
CA PRO A 105 6.24 6.28 -17.01
C PRO A 105 7.45 7.07 -16.49
N LYS A 106 7.42 8.40 -16.58
CA LYS A 106 8.52 9.27 -16.10
C LYS A 106 8.76 9.10 -14.59
N LYS A 107 7.68 9.01 -13.82
CA LYS A 107 7.74 8.78 -12.36
C LYS A 107 8.31 7.40 -12.04
N ARG A 108 7.85 6.36 -12.76
CA ARG A 108 8.33 4.99 -12.58
C ARG A 108 9.81 4.83 -12.94
N GLN A 109 10.27 5.54 -13.98
CA GLN A 109 11.67 5.54 -14.39
C GLN A 109 12.59 6.34 -13.46
N ALA A 110 12.06 7.18 -12.58
CA ALA A 110 12.82 7.93 -11.58
C ALA A 110 13.13 7.11 -10.31
N VAL A 111 12.59 5.90 -10.20
CA VAL A 111 12.90 4.96 -9.10
C VAL A 111 14.31 4.42 -9.31
N ILE A 112 15.15 4.53 -8.28
CA ILE A 112 16.56 4.15 -8.30
C ILE A 112 16.73 2.74 -7.72
N GLU A 113 16.03 2.44 -6.64
CA GLU A 113 16.12 1.16 -5.94
C GLU A 113 14.72 0.64 -5.62
N ILE A 114 14.54 -0.67 -5.78
CA ILE A 114 13.37 -1.37 -5.29
C ILE A 114 13.77 -2.60 -4.51
N THR A 115 13.33 -2.66 -3.25
CA THR A 115 13.51 -3.83 -2.39
C THR A 115 12.36 -4.80 -2.58
N LEU A 116 12.64 -6.09 -2.68
CA LEU A 116 11.64 -7.13 -2.81
C LEU A 116 12.11 -8.46 -2.21
N ASP A 117 11.18 -9.39 -2.05
CA ASP A 117 11.48 -10.76 -1.66
C ASP A 117 12.27 -11.54 -2.75
N MET A 118 12.45 -12.84 -2.55
CA MET A 118 13.15 -13.69 -3.52
C MET A 118 12.22 -14.32 -4.58
N ALA A 119 10.91 -14.04 -4.53
CA ALA A 119 9.93 -14.63 -5.44
C ALA A 119 10.09 -14.11 -6.87
N ASN A 120 9.93 -15.01 -7.85
CA ASN A 120 10.05 -14.66 -9.26
C ASN A 120 8.95 -13.69 -9.72
N SER A 121 7.76 -13.76 -9.11
CA SER A 121 6.65 -12.82 -9.33
C SER A 121 7.08 -11.39 -9.02
N MET A 122 7.67 -11.14 -7.85
CA MET A 122 8.13 -9.81 -7.44
C MET A 122 9.22 -9.26 -8.36
N LYS A 123 10.19 -10.11 -8.75
CA LYS A 123 11.25 -9.73 -9.70
C LYS A 123 10.67 -9.30 -11.04
N LEU A 124 9.66 -10.02 -11.53
CA LEU A 124 9.00 -9.71 -12.79
C LEU A 124 8.20 -8.40 -12.70
N ILE A 125 7.45 -8.18 -11.62
CA ILE A 125 6.72 -6.93 -11.35
C ILE A 125 7.70 -5.76 -11.33
N ALA A 126 8.78 -5.86 -10.55
CA ALA A 126 9.80 -4.83 -10.44
C ALA A 126 10.44 -4.51 -11.80
N LYS A 127 10.83 -5.53 -12.57
CA LYS A 127 11.45 -5.37 -13.89
C LYS A 127 10.54 -4.68 -14.89
N LYS A 128 9.24 -4.98 -14.88
CA LYS A 128 8.25 -4.42 -15.82
C LYS A 128 7.80 -3.01 -15.41
N CYS A 129 7.55 -2.81 -14.12
CA CYS A 129 7.02 -1.55 -13.60
C CYS A 129 8.11 -0.49 -13.42
N PHE A 130 9.30 -0.88 -12.95
CA PHE A 130 10.39 0.02 -12.57
C PHE A 130 11.70 -0.38 -13.27
N PRO A 131 11.77 -0.31 -14.61
CA PRO A 131 12.83 -0.92 -15.40
C PRO A 131 14.24 -0.35 -15.17
N LYS A 132 14.34 0.85 -14.59
CA LYS A 132 15.63 1.51 -14.26
C LYS A 132 16.07 1.30 -12.81
N ALA A 133 15.21 0.71 -11.98
CA ALA A 133 15.50 0.50 -10.57
C ALA A 133 16.40 -0.73 -10.37
N ILE A 134 17.39 -0.59 -9.50
CA ILE A 134 18.19 -1.71 -9.00
C ILE A 134 17.30 -2.55 -8.08
N GLN A 135 17.26 -3.86 -8.33
CA GLN A 135 16.52 -4.80 -7.51
C GLN A 135 17.41 -5.27 -6.36
N VAL A 136 16.96 -5.02 -5.14
CA VAL A 136 17.67 -5.43 -3.91
C VAL A 136 16.82 -6.45 -3.17
N THR A 137 17.41 -7.59 -2.83
CA THR A 137 16.72 -8.60 -2.02
C THR A 137 16.60 -8.13 -0.58
N ASP A 138 15.42 -8.30 0.00
CA ASP A 138 15.19 -7.99 1.41
C ASP A 138 16.02 -8.91 2.32
N ARG A 139 16.82 -8.28 3.18
CA ARG A 139 17.68 -8.96 4.16
C ARG A 139 16.92 -9.90 5.10
N PHE A 140 15.66 -9.59 5.44
CA PHE A 140 14.89 -10.43 6.37
C PHE A 140 14.48 -11.75 5.72
N HIS A 141 14.26 -11.75 4.41
CA HIS A 141 14.03 -12.97 3.64
C HIS A 141 15.31 -13.80 3.51
N VAL A 142 16.46 -13.15 3.28
CA VAL A 142 17.76 -13.84 3.23
C VAL A 142 18.10 -14.48 4.58
N GLN A 143 17.88 -13.76 5.70
CA GLN A 143 18.19 -14.28 7.03
C GLN A 143 17.37 -15.52 7.38
N LYS A 144 16.09 -15.59 6.96
CA LYS A 144 15.25 -16.78 7.17
C LYS A 144 15.77 -18.04 6.47
N LEU A 145 16.60 -17.91 5.43
CA LEU A 145 17.20 -19.05 4.72
C LEU A 145 18.52 -19.53 5.33
N ALA A 146 19.14 -18.70 6.18
CA ALA A 146 20.43 -18.98 6.80
C ALA A 146 20.31 -19.49 8.25
N LEU A 147 19.08 -19.64 8.74
CA LEU A 147 18.72 -20.24 10.02
C LEU A 147 18.10 -21.62 9.78
#